data_AF-A0A6N8JIL1-F1
#
_entry.id   AF-A0A6N8JIL1-F1
#
_cell.length_a   1.000
_cell.length_b   1.000
_cell.length_c   1.000
_cell.angle_alpha   90.00
_cell.angle_beta   90.00
_cell.angle_gamma   90.00
#
_symmetry.space_group_name_H-M   'P 1'
#
loop_
_entity.id
_entity.type
_entity.pdbx_description
1 polymer ?
#
loop_
_entity_poly.entity_id
_entity_poly.type
_entity_poly.pdbx_seq_one_letter_code
_entity_poly.pdbx_strand_id
1 'polypeptide(L)' 'MSDEEFKLLKDHFEKRLAEPMTKEDAIRNLQGAGILDEHGELTPIHKNLGYALAYSLGKDQK' A
#
# COMPACT_ATOMS: atom_id res chain seq x y z
N MET A 1 -19.38 -10.04 -11.64
CA MET A 1 -19.52 -8.69 -11.07
C MET A 1 -20.56 -7.96 -11.87
N SER A 2 -21.71 -7.67 -11.25
CA SER A 2 -22.67 -6.70 -11.76
C SER A 2 -22.18 -5.27 -11.48
N ASP A 3 -22.74 -4.30 -12.19
CA ASP A 3 -22.43 -2.88 -11.96
C ASP A 3 -22.78 -2.41 -10.53
N GLU A 4 -23.75 -3.07 -9.90
CA GLU A 4 -24.13 -2.82 -8.50
C GLU A 4 -23.07 -3.34 -7.52
N GLU A 5 -22.53 -4.54 -7.78
CA GLU A 5 -21.41 -5.09 -6.99
C GLU A 5 -20.15 -4.23 -7.12
N PHE A 6 -19.89 -3.70 -8.32
CA PHE A 6 -18.77 -2.78 -8.54
C PHE A 6 -18.94 -1.46 -7.79
N LYS A 7 -20.15 -0.88 -7.80
CA LYS A 7 -20.46 0.35 -7.04
C LYS A 7 -20.28 0.15 -5.54
N LEU A 8 -20.77 -0.95 -4.98
CA LEU A 8 -20.59 -1.27 -3.56
C LEU A 8 -19.11 -1.42 -3.19
N LEU A 9 -18.33 -2.09 -4.06
CA LEU A 9 -16.89 -2.21 -3.86
C LEU A 9 -16.23 -0.83 -3.84
N LYS A 10 -16.54 0.01 -4.84
CA LYS A 10 -15.99 1.35 -4.98
C LYS A 10 -16.33 2.23 -3.77
N ASP A 11 -17.57 2.25 -3.32
CA ASP A 11 -18.00 3.04 -2.16
C ASP A 11 -17.27 2.60 -0.88
N HIS A 12 -17.03 1.30 -0.72
CA HIS A 12 -16.23 0.77 0.40
C HIS A 12 -14.77 1.22 0.33
N PHE A 13 -14.16 1.21 -0.85
CA PHE A 13 -12.80 1.71 -1.03
C PHE A 13 -12.68 3.22 -0.79
N GLU A 14 -13.63 4.01 -1.28
CA GLU A 14 -13.64 5.47 -1.07
C GLU A 14 -13.82 5.83 0.41
N LYS A 15 -14.70 5.14 1.15
CA LYS A 15 -14.83 5.31 2.60
C LYS A 15 -13.52 4.98 3.33
N ARG A 16 -12.85 3.90 2.94
CA ARG A 16 -11.57 3.50 3.54
C ARG A 16 -10.44 4.47 3.24
N LEU A 17 -10.47 5.14 2.08
CA LEU A 17 -9.53 6.21 1.72
C LEU A 17 -9.80 7.51 2.47
N ALA A 18 -11.07 7.79 2.81
CA ALA A 18 -11.45 8.97 3.57
C ALA A 18 -11.05 8.89 5.05
N GLU A 19 -10.86 7.69 5.59
CA GLU A 19 -10.36 7.49 6.94
C GLU A 19 -8.84 7.75 7.00
N PRO A 20 -8.36 8.61 7.93
CA PRO A 20 -6.94 8.86 8.07
C PRO A 20 -6.23 7.58 8.53
N MET A 21 -5.47 6.98 7.63
CA MET A 21 -4.66 5.80 7.92
C MET A 21 -3.47 6.20 8.80
N THR A 22 -3.31 5.53 9.94
CA THR A 22 -2.13 5.71 10.79
C THR A 22 -0.90 5.04 10.17
N LYS A 23 0.30 5.44 10.60
CA LYS A 23 1.53 4.79 10.13
C LYS A 23 1.58 3.32 10.54
N GLU A 24 1.07 3.03 11.72
CA GLU A 24 0.98 1.70 12.31
C GLU A 24 0.04 0.81 11.50
N ASP A 25 -1.10 1.33 11.06
CA ASP A 25 -2.04 0.61 10.20
C ASP A 25 -1.45 0.35 8.81
N ALA A 26 -0.72 1.31 8.25
CA ALA A 26 -0.01 1.13 6.99
C ALA A 26 1.03 0.01 7.10
N ILE A 27 1.85 0.00 8.16
CA ILE A 27 2.86 -1.05 8.40
C ILE A 27 2.18 -2.42 8.53
N ARG A 28 1.11 -2.53 9.32
CA ARG A 28 0.36 -3.78 9.49
C ARG A 28 -0.25 -4.29 8.18
N ASN A 29 -0.79 -3.39 7.37
CA ASN A 29 -1.34 -3.75 6.05
C ASN A 29 -0.25 -4.29 5.12
N LEU A 30 0.93 -3.66 5.12
CA LEU A 30 2.06 -4.09 4.30
C LEU A 30 2.68 -5.41 4.81
N GLN A 31 2.70 -5.64 6.12
CA GLN A 31 3.08 -6.92 6.71
C GLN A 31 2.10 -8.03 6.35
N GLY A 32 0.79 -7.77 6.49
CA GLY A 32 -0.26 -8.72 6.12
C GLY A 32 -0.27 -9.07 4.62
N ALA A 33 0.19 -8.14 3.77
CA ALA A 33 0.39 -8.38 2.35
C ALA A 33 1.69 -9.14 2.01
N GLY A 34 2.55 -9.43 3.00
CA GLY A 34 3.86 -10.07 2.79
C GLY A 34 4.89 -9.16 2.11
N ILE A 35 4.63 -7.86 2.07
CA ILE A 35 5.54 -6.84 1.52
C ILE A 35 6.62 -6.52 2.54
N LEU A 36 6.22 -6.36 3.81
CA LEU A 36 7.13 -6.19 4.95
C LEU A 36 7.20 -7.47 5.79
N ASP A 37 8.35 -7.68 6.43
CA ASP A 37 8.53 -8.71 7.46
C ASP A 37 8.10 -8.21 8.85
N GLU A 38 8.26 -9.05 9.87
CA GLU A 38 7.89 -8.73 11.26
C GLU A 38 8.65 -7.54 11.85
N HIS A 39 9.79 -7.17 11.27
CA HIS A 39 10.61 -6.02 11.66
C HIS A 39 10.24 -4.74 10.89
N GLY A 40 9.35 -4.83 9.90
CA GLY A 40 8.96 -3.71 9.05
C GLY A 40 9.90 -3.50 7.86
N GLU A 41 10.76 -4.47 7.54
CA GLU A 41 11.69 -4.44 6.42
C GLU A 41 11.10 -5.10 5.19
N LEU A 42 11.49 -4.65 3.99
CA LEU A 42 10.99 -5.24 2.73
C LEU A 42 11.43 -6.71 2.59
N THR A 43 10.46 -7.58 2.33
CA THR A 43 10.74 -8.98 2.06
C THR A 43 11.59 -9.13 0.78
N PRO A 44 12.41 -10.19 0.65
CA PRO A 44 13.40 -10.30 -0.43
C PRO A 44 12.84 -10.09 -1.84
N ILE A 45 11.63 -10.57 -2.10
CA ILE A 45 10.93 -10.43 -3.38
C ILE A 45 10.51 -8.96 -3.67
N HIS A 46 10.32 -8.15 -2.63
CA HIS A 46 9.91 -6.74 -2.73
C HIS A 46 11.07 -5.77 -2.51
N LYS A 47 12.30 -6.23 -2.26
CA LYS A 47 13.48 -5.34 -2.16
C LYS A 47 13.70 -4.51 -3.42
N ASN A 48 13.49 -5.11 -4.60
CA ASN A 48 13.59 -4.41 -5.88
C ASN A 48 12.55 -3.29 -6.03
N LEU A 49 11.35 -3.46 -5.44
CA LEU A 49 10.33 -2.41 -5.38
C LEU A 49 10.78 -1.25 -4.48
N GLY A 50 11.42 -1.54 -3.36
CA GLY A 50 12.04 -0.52 -2.51
C GLY A 50 13.04 0.35 -3.26
N TYR A 51 13.93 -0.28 -4.03
CA TYR A 51 14.89 0.44 -4.88
C TYR A 51 14.21 1.26 -5.97
N ALA A 52 13.19 0.72 -6.64
CA ALA A 52 12.46 1.43 -7.69
C ALA A 52 11.72 2.66 -7.14
N LEU A 53 11.08 2.54 -5.97
CA LEU A 53 10.39 3.64 -5.29
C LEU A 53 11.37 4.72 -4.80
N ALA A 54 12.49 4.33 -4.20
CA ALA A 54 13.53 5.28 -3.78
C ALA A 54 14.12 6.02 -4.98
N TYR A 55 14.34 5.34 -6.10
CA TYR A 55 14.84 5.93 -7.33
C TYR A 55 13.85 6.90 -7.98
N SER A 56 12.54 6.59 -7.98
CA SER A 56 11.52 7.50 -8.53
C SER A 56 11.35 8.74 -7.66
N LEU A 57 11.31 8.59 -6.33
CA LEU A 57 11.20 9.72 -5.40
C LEU A 57 12.43 10.65 -5.43
N GLY A 58 13.61 10.10 -5.74
CA GLY A 58 14.83 10.89 -5.95
C GLY A 58 14.88 11.66 -7.28
N LYS A 59 14.06 11.28 -8.28
CA LYS A 59 13.97 11.99 -9.56
C LYS A 59 13.04 13.19 -9.55
N ASP A 60 12.00 13.18 -8.71
CA ASP A 60 11.08 14.31 -8.55
C ASP A 60 11.69 15.49 -7.78
N GLN A 61 12.94 15.39 -7.33
CA GLN A 61 13.69 16.48 -6.68
C GLN A 61 14.68 17.21 -7.60
N LYS A 62 14.55 17.10 -8.94
CA LYS A 62 15.38 17.84 -9.91
C LYS A 62 14.59 18.80 -10.77
#